data_AF-A0A7C4JJ05-F1
#
_entry.id   AF-A0A7C4JJ05-F1
#
_cell.length_a   1.000
_cell.length_b   1.000
_cell.length_c   1.000
_cell.angle_alpha   90.00
_cell.angle_beta   90.00
_cell.angle_gamma   90.00
#
_symmetry.space_group_name_H-M   'P 1'
#
loop_
_entity.id
_entity.type
_entity.pdbx_description
1 polymer ?
#
loop_
_entity_poly.entity_id
_entity_poly.type
_entity_poly.pdbx_seq_one_letter_code
_entity_poly.pdbx_strand_id
1 'polypeptide(L)'
;MVDTVKLIVAGSRPEDIIRCTLIATKARKYIKRYTNVQILFMPNINGFSGIVVEDEAFVECNDEEESIEQIIYGITRLISKKKFMDLAVAAAYASDT
;
A
#
# COMPACT_ATOMS: atom_id res chain seq x y z
N MET A 1 -6.72 -5.95 15.65
CA MET A 1 -5.65 -4.95 15.43
C MET A 1 -6.10 -4.03 14.31
N VAL A 2 -5.85 -2.72 14.37
CA VAL A 2 -6.02 -1.89 13.16
C VAL A 2 -4.79 -2.13 12.32
N ASP A 3 -4.90 -2.99 11.32
CA ASP A 3 -3.80 -3.29 10.41
C ASP A 3 -3.30 -1.98 9.80
N THR A 4 -1.99 -1.77 9.85
CA THR A 4 -1.35 -0.61 9.25
C THR A 4 -0.72 -1.05 7.94
N VAL A 5 -1.17 -0.47 6.84
CA VAL A 5 -0.63 -0.75 5.50
C VAL A 5 0.53 0.18 5.21
N LYS A 6 1.63 -0.39 4.70
CA LYS A 6 2.83 0.37 4.35
C LYS A 6 2.81 0.77 2.87
N LEU A 7 2.95 2.07 2.60
CA LEU A 7 3.25 2.61 1.29
C LEU A 7 4.71 3.05 1.26
N ILE A 8 5.53 2.37 0.47
CA ILE A 8 6.97 2.65 0.37
C ILE A 8 7.21 3.48 -0.88
N VAL A 9 7.54 4.76 -0.68
CA VAL A 9 7.92 5.67 -1.75
C VAL A 9 9.39 5.44 -2.10
N ALA A 10 9.66 5.10 -3.34
CA ALA A 10 10.99 5.01 -3.92
C ALA A 10 11.12 6.05 -5.05
N GLY A 11 12.26 6.73 -5.13
CA GLY A 11 12.51 7.70 -6.20
C GLY A 11 14.00 7.91 -6.43
N SER A 12 14.41 7.99 -7.71
CA SER A 12 15.80 8.27 -8.11
C SER A 12 16.18 9.73 -7.96
N ARG A 13 15.20 10.63 -8.05
CA ARG A 13 15.39 12.08 -8.01
C ARG A 13 14.45 12.71 -6.97
N PRO A 14 14.82 13.86 -6.39
CA PRO A 14 13.97 14.56 -5.43
C PRO A 14 12.56 14.85 -5.96
N GLU A 15 12.43 15.21 -7.24
CA GLU A 15 11.13 15.53 -7.85
C GLU A 15 10.21 14.32 -7.91
N ASP A 16 10.78 13.13 -8.15
CA ASP A 16 10.03 11.88 -8.18
C ASP A 16 9.54 11.51 -6.77
N ILE A 17 10.39 11.68 -5.75
CA ILE A 17 10.02 11.47 -4.35
C ILE A 17 8.87 12.40 -3.95
N ILE A 18 8.97 13.69 -4.26
CA ILE A 18 7.92 14.68 -3.93
C ILE A 18 6.60 14.29 -4.59
N ARG A 19 6.62 14.01 -5.89
CA ARG A 19 5.43 13.61 -6.66
C ARG A 19 4.77 12.35 -6.12
N CYS A 20 5.55 11.28 -5.91
CA CYS A 20 5.03 10.05 -5.32
C CYS A 20 4.50 10.27 -3.89
N THR A 21 5.14 11.12 -3.10
CA THR A 21 4.69 11.43 -1.74
C THR A 21 3.34 12.13 -1.72
N LEU A 22 3.11 13.05 -2.67
CA LEU A 22 1.82 13.74 -2.83
C LEU A 22 0.72 12.74 -3.20
N ILE A 23 0.99 11.86 -4.16
CA ILE A 23 0.07 10.78 -4.58
C ILE A 23 -0.25 9.86 -3.41
N ALA A 24 0.77 9.32 -2.71
CA ALA A 24 0.58 8.46 -1.54
C ALA A 24 -0.22 9.14 -0.43
N THR A 25 0.01 10.45 -0.22
CA THR A 25 -0.73 11.24 0.77
C THR A 25 -2.19 11.44 0.38
N LYS A 26 -2.48 11.67 -0.91
CA LYS A 26 -3.84 11.75 -1.43
C LYS A 26 -4.56 10.42 -1.27
N ALA A 27 -3.97 9.32 -1.71
CA ALA A 27 -4.51 7.97 -1.53
C ALA A 27 -4.80 7.67 -0.04
N ARG A 28 -3.85 7.95 0.87
CA ARG A 28 -4.07 7.81 2.31
C ARG A 28 -5.30 8.57 2.81
N LYS A 29 -5.57 9.79 2.32
CA LYS A 29 -6.75 10.57 2.74
C LYS A 29 -8.06 9.88 2.38
N TYR A 30 -8.12 9.19 1.24
CA TYR A 30 -9.30 8.42 0.84
C TYR A 30 -9.51 7.21 1.74
N ILE A 31 -8.43 6.50 2.11
CA ILE A 31 -8.58 5.21 2.79
C ILE A 31 -8.48 5.26 4.31
N LYS A 32 -8.05 6.38 4.91
CA LYS A 32 -7.83 6.52 6.37
C LYS A 32 -9.03 6.16 7.24
N ARG A 33 -10.23 6.11 6.67
CA ARG A 33 -11.47 5.69 7.36
C ARG A 33 -11.56 4.17 7.52
N TYR A 34 -10.84 3.41 6.70
CA TYR A 34 -10.93 1.96 6.63
C TYR A 34 -9.70 1.25 7.20
N THR A 35 -8.53 1.87 7.14
CA THR A 35 -7.28 1.30 7.64
C THR A 35 -6.26 2.42 7.95
N ASN A 36 -5.27 2.09 8.77
CA ASN A 36 -4.13 2.96 8.99
C ASN A 36 -3.13 2.81 7.84
N VAL A 37 -2.54 3.92 7.39
CA VAL A 37 -1.53 3.90 6.33
C VAL A 37 -0.29 4.63 6.80
N GLN A 38 0.85 3.94 6.73
CA GLN A 38 2.16 4.50 6.99
C GLN A 38 2.88 4.73 5.66
N ILE A 39 3.38 5.95 5.46
CA ILE A 39 4.21 6.28 4.30
C ILE A 39 5.67 6.19 4.74
N LEU A 40 6.43 5.34 4.05
CA LEU A 40 7.85 5.10 4.27
C LEU A 40 8.63 5.54 3.04
N PHE A 41 9.90 5.86 3.25
CA PHE A 41 10.81 6.27 2.17
C PHE A 41 11.93 5.24 2.05
N MET A 42 12.21 4.81 0.83
CA MET A 42 13.32 3.92 0.54
C MET A 42 14.28 4.59 -0.45
N PRO A 43 15.60 4.59 -0.18
CA PRO A 43 16.58 5.03 -1.17
C PRO A 43 16.46 4.13 -2.40
N ASN A 44 16.50 4.73 -3.59
CA ASN A 44 16.32 3.99 -4.83
C ASN A 44 17.63 3.28 -5.21
N ILE A 45 17.65 1.95 -5.06
CA ILE A 45 18.85 1.13 -5.31
C ILE A 45 18.97 0.75 -6.80
N ASN A 46 17.88 0.79 -7.58
CA ASN A 46 17.82 0.23 -8.93
C ASN A 46 17.28 1.20 -10.01
N GLY A 47 17.13 2.50 -9.71
CA GLY A 47 16.63 3.49 -10.68
C GLY A 47 15.10 3.50 -10.88
N PHE A 48 14.34 2.86 -10.01
CA PHE A 48 12.86 2.85 -10.06
C PHE A 48 12.22 3.98 -9.24
N SER A 49 11.26 4.69 -9.82
CA SER A 49 10.47 5.71 -9.13
C SER A 49 9.01 5.29 -9.07
N GLY A 50 8.48 5.13 -7.87
CA GLY A 50 7.13 4.60 -7.66
C GLY A 50 6.78 4.39 -6.20
N ILE A 51 5.61 3.79 -5.98
CA ILE A 51 5.08 3.46 -4.66
C ILE A 51 4.86 1.95 -4.60
N VAL A 52 5.48 1.29 -3.63
CA VAL A 52 5.19 -0.11 -3.31
C VAL A 52 4.11 -0.16 -2.24
N VAL A 53 3.00 -0.83 -2.55
CA VAL A 53 1.97 -1.21 -1.59
C VAL A 53 2.39 -2.56 -1.02
N GLU A 54 2.83 -2.59 0.24
CA GLU A 54 3.25 -3.77 1.04
C GLU A 54 3.19 -5.12 0.31
N ASP A 55 4.30 -5.51 -0.33
CA ASP A 55 4.53 -6.77 -1.05
C ASP A 55 3.50 -7.17 -2.13
N GLU A 56 2.56 -6.29 -2.48
CA GLU A 56 1.46 -6.57 -3.42
C GLU A 56 1.64 -5.93 -4.79
N ALA A 57 1.97 -4.64 -4.82
CA ALA A 57 1.94 -3.86 -6.06
C ALA A 57 2.99 -2.76 -6.09
N PHE A 58 3.60 -2.59 -7.25
CA PHE A 58 4.39 -1.42 -7.60
C PHE A 58 3.54 -0.49 -8.47
N VAL A 59 3.44 0.77 -8.09
CA VAL A 59 2.65 1.80 -8.79
C VAL A 59 3.58 2.91 -9.26
N GLU A 60 3.61 3.17 -10.56
CA GLU A 60 4.36 4.29 -11.13
C GLU A 60 3.64 5.61 -10.90
N CYS A 61 4.37 6.66 -10.54
CA CYS A 61 3.80 7.98 -10.20
C CYS A 61 3.68 8.92 -11.41
N ASN A 62 3.18 8.41 -12.55
CA ASN A 62 3.16 9.15 -13.82
C ASN A 62 1.88 9.97 -13.99
N ASP A 63 0.73 9.35 -13.75
CA ASP A 63 -0.59 9.99 -13.77
C ASP A 63 -1.16 9.99 -12.35
N GLU A 64 -1.56 11.16 -11.84
CA GLU A 64 -1.99 11.28 -10.44
C GLU A 64 -3.26 10.48 -10.14
N GLU A 65 -4.28 10.58 -10.99
CA GLU A 65 -5.59 9.97 -10.74
C GLU A 65 -5.49 8.45 -10.84
N GLU A 66 -4.87 7.96 -11.93
CA GLU A 66 -4.65 6.54 -12.14
C GLU A 66 -3.80 5.92 -11.01
N SER A 67 -2.73 6.61 -10.60
CA SER A 67 -1.87 6.12 -9.51
C SER A 67 -2.65 6.00 -8.19
N ILE A 68 -3.52 6.98 -7.89
CA ILE A 68 -4.35 6.94 -6.67
C ILE A 68 -5.29 5.74 -6.72
N GLU A 69 -5.96 5.51 -7.85
CA GLU A 69 -6.87 4.36 -8.02
C GLU A 69 -6.14 3.03 -7.85
N GLN A 70 -4.96 2.87 -8.48
CA GLN A 70 -4.14 1.67 -8.37
C GLN A 70 -3.68 1.42 -6.92
N ILE A 71 -3.29 2.45 -6.18
CA ILE A 71 -2.92 2.34 -4.76
C ILE A 71 -4.14 1.90 -3.93
N ILE A 72 -5.30 2.54 -4.11
CA ILE A 72 -6.52 2.19 -3.37
C ILE A 72 -6.91 0.73 -3.63
N TYR A 73 -6.85 0.30 -4.88
CA TYR A 73 -7.11 -1.08 -5.28
C TYR A 73 -6.12 -2.05 -4.61
N GLY A 74 -4.81 -1.76 -4.67
CA GLY A 74 -3.77 -2.58 -4.05
C GLY A 74 -3.97 -2.74 -2.55
N ILE A 75 -4.31 -1.65 -1.84
CA ILE A 75 -4.57 -1.71 -0.39
C ILE A 75 -5.85 -2.52 -0.10
N THR A 76 -6.91 -2.31 -0.87
CA THR A 76 -8.18 -3.05 -0.70
C THR A 76 -7.96 -4.56 -0.89
N ARG A 77 -7.16 -4.94 -1.89
CA ARG A 77 -6.78 -6.32 -2.15
C ARG A 77 -5.97 -6.91 -0.99
N LEU A 78 -4.99 -6.17 -0.48
CA LEU A 78 -4.18 -6.58 0.68
C LEU A 78 -5.04 -6.85 1.92
N ILE A 79 -5.94 -5.92 2.26
CA ILE A 79 -6.86 -6.08 3.40
C ILE A 79 -7.74 -7.31 3.21
N SER A 80 -8.26 -7.49 2.00
CA SER A 80 -9.14 -8.64 1.70
C SER A 80 -8.39 -9.96 1.88
N LYS A 81 -7.16 -10.07 1.34
CA LYS A 81 -6.29 -11.25 1.53
C LYS A 81 -6.02 -11.55 3.00
N LYS A 82 -5.64 -10.54 3.79
CA LYS A 82 -5.39 -10.70 5.24
C LYS A 82 -6.63 -11.24 5.97
N LYS A 83 -7.81 -10.68 5.69
CA LYS A 83 -9.08 -11.18 6.26
C LYS A 83 -9.39 -12.62 5.87
N PHE A 84 -9.17 -13.01 4.61
CA PHE A 84 -9.37 -14.40 4.19
C PHE A 84 -8.43 -15.38 4.92
N MET A 85 -7.17 -14.99 5.13
CA MET A 85 -6.22 -15.79 5.89
C MET A 85 -6.63 -15.94 7.36
N ASP A 86 -7.02 -14.85 8.02
CA ASP A 86 -7.45 -14.88 9.42
C ASP A 86 -8.66 -15.80 9.64
N LEU A 87 -9.63 -15.77 8.71
CA LEU A 87 -10.79 -16.65 8.73
C LEU A 87 -10.41 -18.13 8.54
N ALA A 88 -9.47 -18.42 7.64
CA ALA A 88 -9.00 -19.78 7.42
C ALA A 88 -8.27 -20.34 8.65
N VAL A 89 -7.44 -19.51 9.30
CA VAL A 89 -6.76 -19.88 10.56
C VAL A 89 -7.79 -20.13 11.66
N ALA A 90 -8.75 -19.23 11.86
CA ALA A 90 -9.79 -19.39 12.87
C ALA A 90 -10.64 -20.66 12.65
N ALA A 91 -10.96 -20.99 11.39
CA ALA A 91 -11.71 -22.20 11.05
C ALA A 91 -10.91 -23.48 11.37
N ALA A 92 -9.61 -23.51 11.10
CA ALA A 92 -8.76 -24.65 11.41
C ALA A 92 -8.64 -24.90 12.93
N TYR A 93 -8.55 -23.85 13.74
CA TYR A 93 -8.52 -23.99 15.20
C TYR A 93 -9.86 -24.48 15.79
N ALA A 94 -10.99 -24.16 15.14
CA ALA A 94 -12.30 -24.60 15.61
C ALA A 94 -12.62 -26.07 15.29
N SER A 95 -11.91 -26.70 14.35
CA SER A 95 -12.09 -28.12 14.00
C SER A 95 -11.29 -29.10 14.86
N ASP A 96 -10.31 -28.62 15.62
CA ASP A 96 -9.43 -29.43 16.48
C ASP A 96 -9.86 -29.46 17.97
N THR A 97 -11.03 -28.88 18.29
CA THR A 97 -11.68 -28.92 19.63
C THR A 97 -13.06 -29.56 19.55
#